data_AF-A0A3D1KV87-F1
#
_entry.id   AF-A0A3D1KV87-F1
#
_cell.length_a   1.000
_cell.length_b   1.000
_cell.length_c   1.000
_cell.angle_alpha   90.00
_cell.angle_beta   90.00
_cell.angle_gamma   90.00
#
_symmetry.space_group_name_H-M   'P 1'
#
loop_
_entity.id
_entity.type
_entity.pdbx_description
1 polymer ?
#
loop_
_entity_poly.entity_id
_entity_poly.type
_entity_poly.pdbx_seq_one_letter_code
_entity_poly.pdbx_strand_id
1 'polypeptide(L)'
;MKTLITLFTLLSFVFVKDQETLSIKATFFGHEEGFYYFTDFNDNSFFFEGVEAAAKEKFDLTKKSFIGKKFNITYKIETTKGEYGEEYYASIIVDLVMLE
;
A
#
# COMPACT_ATOMS: atom_id res chain seq x y z
N MET A 1 -6.72 -6.83 -59.42
CA MET A 1 -7.41 -6.50 -58.16
C MET A 1 -6.33 -6.32 -57.10
N LYS A 2 -6.23 -5.16 -56.46
CA LYS A 2 -5.14 -4.84 -55.52
C LYS A 2 -5.64 -5.20 -54.12
N THR A 3 -5.21 -6.34 -53.58
CA THR A 3 -5.62 -6.78 -52.24
C THR A 3 -4.85 -5.96 -51.20
N LEU A 4 -5.54 -5.02 -50.55
CA LEU A 4 -5.00 -4.27 -49.41
C LEU A 4 -5.16 -5.16 -48.17
N ILE A 5 -4.07 -5.74 -47.68
CA ILE A 5 -4.08 -6.46 -46.40
C ILE A 5 -3.93 -5.40 -45.31
N THR A 6 -5.05 -5.01 -44.71
CA THR A 6 -5.07 -4.14 -43.54
C THR A 6 -4.60 -4.96 -42.34
N LEU A 7 -3.39 -4.68 -41.87
CA LEU A 7 -2.82 -5.27 -40.66
C LEU A 7 -3.61 -4.75 -39.45
N PHE A 8 -4.49 -5.57 -38.89
CA PHE A 8 -5.18 -5.29 -37.64
C PHE A 8 -4.17 -5.51 -36.50
N THR A 9 -3.48 -4.45 -36.08
CA THR A 9 -2.67 -4.48 -34.85
C THR A 9 -3.59 -4.70 -33.67
N LEU A 10 -3.50 -5.89 -33.07
CA LEU A 10 -4.03 -6.16 -31.74
C LEU A 10 -3.36 -5.20 -30.77
N LEU A 11 -4.10 -4.16 -30.36
CA LEU A 11 -3.76 -3.40 -29.16
C LEU A 11 -3.84 -4.38 -28.00
N SER A 12 -2.67 -4.81 -27.51
CA SER A 12 -2.56 -5.50 -26.24
C SER A 12 -3.11 -4.55 -25.18
N PHE A 13 -4.31 -4.84 -24.68
CA PHE A 13 -4.80 -4.22 -23.46
C PHE A 13 -3.81 -4.59 -22.35
N VAL A 14 -3.00 -3.62 -21.93
CA VAL A 14 -2.25 -3.70 -20.70
C VAL A 14 -3.31 -3.72 -19.60
N PHE A 15 -3.65 -4.90 -19.11
CA PHE A 15 -4.38 -5.03 -17.87
C PHE A 15 -3.46 -4.49 -16.78
N VAL A 16 -3.64 -3.21 -16.40
CA VAL A 16 -3.15 -2.73 -15.11
C VAL A 16 -3.87 -3.61 -14.09
N LYS A 17 -3.13 -4.51 -13.44
CA LYS A 17 -3.62 -5.20 -12.25
C LYS A 17 -3.76 -4.15 -11.17
N ASP A 18 -4.88 -3.43 -11.13
CA ASP A 18 -5.26 -2.70 -9.92
C ASP A 18 -5.52 -3.76 -8.86
N GLN A 19 -4.53 -3.97 -8.00
CA GLN A 19 -4.66 -4.79 -6.81
C GLN A 19 -5.63 -4.07 -5.87
N GLU A 20 -6.62 -4.79 -5.36
CA GLU A 20 -7.66 -4.18 -4.50
C GLU A 20 -7.01 -3.50 -3.29
N THR A 21 -7.30 -2.20 -3.13
CA THR A 21 -6.83 -1.41 -2.01
C THR A 21 -7.94 -1.22 -0.98
N LEU A 22 -7.58 -1.33 0.29
CA LEU A 22 -8.41 -1.08 1.45
C LEU A 22 -8.08 0.30 2.03
N SER A 23 -8.98 0.87 2.84
CA SER A 23 -8.72 2.15 3.52
C SER A 23 -9.21 2.16 4.96
N ILE A 24 -8.40 2.71 5.86
CA ILE A 24 -8.73 2.87 7.29
C ILE A 24 -8.30 4.25 7.80
N LYS A 25 -9.02 4.74 8.81
CA LYS A 25 -8.60 5.94 9.56
C LYS A 25 -8.02 5.50 10.90
N ALA A 26 -6.74 5.82 11.14
CA ALA A 26 -6.07 5.39 12.35
C ALA A 26 -4.99 6.40 12.79
N THR A 27 -4.63 6.35 14.06
CA THR A 27 -3.60 7.16 14.69
C THR A 27 -2.27 6.42 14.64
N PHE A 28 -1.20 7.07 14.19
CA PHE A 28 0.14 6.47 14.15
C PHE A 28 0.76 6.42 15.55
N PHE A 29 1.21 5.24 15.98
CA PHE A 29 1.82 5.04 17.30
C PHE A 29 3.34 4.89 17.25
N GLY A 30 3.90 4.45 16.11
CA GLY A 30 5.33 4.36 15.95
C GLY A 30 5.77 3.35 14.89
N HIS A 31 7.08 3.31 14.68
CA HIS A 31 7.74 2.35 13.80
C HIS A 31 8.81 1.60 14.60
N GLU A 32 8.65 0.28 14.72
CA GLU A 32 9.51 -0.60 15.50
C GLU A 32 9.61 -1.97 14.82
N GLU A 33 10.79 -2.59 14.87
CA GLU A 33 11.08 -3.89 14.24
C GLU A 33 10.67 -4.00 12.74
N GLY A 34 10.63 -2.87 12.03
CA GLY A 34 10.25 -2.81 10.61
C GLY A 34 8.75 -2.67 10.36
N PHE A 35 7.93 -2.62 11.41
CA PHE A 35 6.48 -2.47 11.32
C PHE A 35 6.02 -1.06 11.65
N TYR A 36 4.96 -0.60 11.00
CA TYR A 36 4.31 0.68 11.26
C TYR A 36 3.00 0.45 12.01
N TYR A 37 2.94 0.90 13.25
CA TYR A 37 1.83 0.63 14.16
C TYR A 37 0.80 1.77 14.18
N PHE A 38 -0.47 1.38 14.10
CA PHE A 38 -1.60 2.29 14.13
C PHE A 38 -2.73 1.76 15.02
N THR A 39 -3.56 2.67 15.52
CA THR A 39 -4.77 2.31 16.27
C THR A 39 -5.97 3.11 15.76
N ASP A 40 -7.08 2.43 15.47
CA ASP A 40 -8.32 3.09 15.03
C ASP A 40 -9.10 3.71 16.20
N PHE A 41 -10.31 4.20 15.92
CA PHE A 41 -11.18 4.82 16.93
C PHE A 41 -11.84 3.82 17.90
N ASN A 42 -11.77 2.52 17.62
CA ASN A 42 -12.30 1.45 18.46
C ASN A 42 -11.16 0.74 19.23
N ASP A 43 -9.99 1.34 19.30
CA ASP A 43 -8.78 0.78 19.89
C ASP A 43 -8.27 -0.52 19.20
N ASN A 44 -8.70 -0.79 17.96
CA ASN A 44 -8.14 -1.90 17.18
C ASN A 44 -6.74 -1.55 16.71
N SER A 45 -5.80 -2.46 16.92
CA SER A 45 -4.40 -2.30 16.49
C SER A 45 -4.22 -2.82 15.06
N PHE A 46 -3.53 -2.02 14.25
CA PHE A 46 -3.13 -2.35 12.89
C PHE A 46 -1.61 -2.21 12.79
N PHE A 47 -0.99 -3.11 12.03
CA PHE A 47 0.42 -3.01 11.68
C PHE A 47 0.59 -3.19 10.18
N PHE A 48 1.55 -2.46 9.63
CA PHE A 48 1.93 -2.55 8.23
C PHE A 48 3.40 -2.92 8.14
N GLU A 49 3.73 -3.76 7.17
CA GLU A 49 5.08 -4.29 6.94
C GLU A 49 5.89 -3.46 5.95
N GLY A 50 5.21 -2.57 5.24
CA GLY A 50 5.83 -1.76 4.22
C GLY A 50 5.04 -0.50 3.92
N VAL A 51 5.74 0.43 3.29
CA VAL A 51 5.21 1.68 2.78
C VAL A 51 5.80 1.85 1.39
N GLU A 52 4.94 1.99 0.39
CA GLU A 52 5.38 2.28 -0.96
C GLU A 52 6.06 3.65 -1.05
N ALA A 53 6.93 3.81 -2.04
CA ALA A 53 7.72 5.03 -2.23
C ALA A 53 6.84 6.29 -2.26
N ALA A 54 5.70 6.25 -2.96
CA ALA A 54 4.79 7.39 -3.08
C ALA A 54 4.22 7.86 -1.72
N ALA A 55 3.83 6.93 -0.83
CA ALA A 55 3.37 7.26 0.52
C ALA A 55 4.53 7.76 1.41
N LYS A 56 5.70 7.12 1.30
CA LYS A 56 6.90 7.47 2.08
C LYS A 56 7.42 8.87 1.76
N GLU A 57 7.31 9.31 0.51
CA GLU A 57 7.67 10.67 0.09
C GLU A 57 6.76 11.74 0.71
N LYS A 58 5.48 11.43 0.94
CA LYS A 58 4.54 12.34 1.61
C LYS A 58 4.85 12.47 3.10
N PHE A 59 5.02 11.32 3.77
CA PHE A 59 5.22 11.27 5.22
C PHE A 59 6.23 10.16 5.57
N ASP A 60 7.39 10.57 6.08
CA ASP A 60 8.40 9.64 6.60
C ASP A 60 8.03 9.20 8.02
N LEU A 61 7.21 8.14 8.11
CA LEU A 61 6.71 7.59 9.37
C LEU A 61 7.81 7.01 10.28
N THR A 62 9.07 6.93 9.84
CA THR A 62 10.19 6.61 10.74
C THR A 62 10.50 7.75 11.71
N LYS A 63 10.02 8.98 11.42
CA LYS A 63 10.21 10.15 12.27
C LYS A 63 9.18 10.19 13.40
N LYS A 64 9.67 10.31 14.63
CA LYS A 64 8.85 10.43 15.85
C LYS A 64 7.87 11.62 15.83
N SER A 65 8.10 12.64 15.00
CA SER A 65 7.21 13.80 14.84
C SER A 65 5.80 13.45 14.34
N PHE A 66 5.63 12.27 13.73
CA PHE A 66 4.32 11.80 13.27
C PHE A 66 3.56 10.98 14.30
N ILE A 67 4.18 10.60 15.43
CA ILE A 67 3.50 9.87 16.50
C ILE A 67 2.32 10.70 17.02
N GLY A 68 1.16 10.07 17.18
CA GLY A 68 -0.09 10.69 17.57
C GLY A 68 -0.84 11.40 16.43
N LYS A 69 -0.27 11.46 15.21
CA LYS A 69 -0.98 12.00 14.03
C LYS A 69 -1.97 10.98 13.48
N LYS A 70 -3.11 11.48 13.03
CA LYS A 70 -4.16 10.67 12.40
C LYS A 70 -3.97 10.67 10.89
N PHE A 71 -4.22 9.52 10.29
CA PHE A 71 -4.13 9.36 8.84
C PHE A 71 -5.37 8.63 8.33
N ASN A 72 -5.80 8.98 7.12
CA ASN A 72 -6.47 8.04 6.25
C ASN A 72 -5.40 7.25 5.50
N ILE A 73 -5.34 5.94 5.74
CA ILE A 73 -4.32 5.03 5.26
C ILE A 73 -4.97 4.16 4.18
N THR A 74 -4.44 4.23 2.97
CA THR A 74 -4.81 3.29 1.90
C THR A 74 -3.72 2.25 1.80
N TYR A 75 -4.10 0.98 1.83
CA TYR A 75 -3.16 -0.14 1.84
C TYR A 75 -3.65 -1.29 0.96
N LYS A 76 -2.74 -2.17 0.60
CA LYS A 76 -3.05 -3.45 -0.07
C LYS A 76 -2.51 -4.60 0.73
N ILE A 77 -3.07 -5.78 0.48
CA ILE A 77 -2.57 -7.04 1.02
C ILE A 77 -1.87 -7.77 -0.12
N GLU A 78 -0.62 -8.15 0.10
CA GLU A 78 0.19 -8.89 -0.87
C GLU A 78 0.62 -10.24 -0.30
N THR A 79 0.67 -11.26 -1.15
CA THR A 79 1.37 -12.51 -0.80
C THR A 79 2.86 -12.27 -0.96
N THR A 80 3.61 -12.47 0.12
CA THR A 80 5.07 -12.37 0.14
C THR A 80 5.66 -13.66 0.73
N LYS A 81 6.98 -13.77 0.76
CA LYS A 81 7.70 -14.93 1.29
C LYS A 81 8.50 -14.57 2.52
N GLY A 82 8.35 -15.38 3.57
CA GLY A 82 9.14 -15.30 4.79
C GLY A 82 10.58 -15.80 4.59
N GLU A 83 11.35 -15.75 5.67
CA GLU A 83 12.77 -16.13 5.68
C GLU A 83 13.00 -17.58 5.21
N TYR A 84 12.06 -18.48 5.49
CA TYR A 84 12.14 -19.90 5.12
C TYR A 84 11.38 -20.22 3.82
N GLY A 85 10.91 -19.20 3.10
CA GLY A 85 10.23 -19.33 1.82
C GLY A 85 8.73 -19.65 1.91
N GLU A 86 8.17 -19.70 3.12
CA GLU A 86 6.74 -19.80 3.37
C GLU A 86 6.00 -18.55 2.88
N GLU A 87 4.86 -18.76 2.23
CA GLU A 87 4.01 -17.64 1.81
C GLU A 87 3.19 -17.11 2.98
N TYR A 88 3.12 -15.79 3.09
CA TYR A 88 2.28 -15.12 4.06
C TYR A 88 1.71 -13.81 3.49
N TYR A 89 0.70 -13.25 4.15
CA TYR A 89 0.04 -12.01 3.72
C TYR A 89 0.63 -10.80 4.44
N ALA A 90 1.19 -9.86 3.68
CA ALA A 90 1.72 -8.61 4.20
C ALA A 90 0.80 -7.43 3.86
N SER A 91 0.59 -6.54 4.83
CA SER A 91 -0.13 -5.28 4.62
C SER A 91 0.85 -4.16 4.25
N ILE A 92 0.68 -3.58 3.07
CA ILE A 92 1.57 -2.55 2.51
C ILE A 92 0.81 -1.24 2.32
N ILE A 93 1.29 -0.17 2.96
CA ILE A 93 0.72 1.18 2.80
C ILE A 93 1.04 1.70 1.41
N VAL A 94 0.00 2.09 0.66
CA VAL A 94 0.09 2.62 -0.70
C VAL A 94 -0.08 4.14 -0.69
N ASP A 95 -0.94 4.67 0.18
CA ASP A 95 -1.12 6.11 0.33
C ASP A 95 -1.40 6.53 1.79
N LEU A 96 -1.01 7.76 2.10
CA LEU A 96 -1.24 8.41 3.38
C LEU A 96 -1.78 9.82 3.14
N VAL A 97 -2.89 10.11 3.81
CA VAL A 97 -3.43 11.47 3.92
C VAL A 97 -3.55 11.81 5.40
N MET A 98 -2.76 12.77 5.87
CA MET A 98 -2.85 13.25 7.26
C MET A 98 -4.19 13.94 7.48
N LEU A 99 -4.84 13.62 8.58
CA LEU A 99 -6.08 14.23 9.02
C LEU A 99 -5.76 15.37 10.00
N GLU A 100 -6.47 16.50 9.84
CA GLU A 100 -6.39 17.65 10.75
C GLU A 100 -6.98 17.36 12.14
#